data_AF-A0AA36DBI1-F1
#
_entry.id   AF-A0AA36DBI1-F1
#
_cell.length_a   1.000
_cell.length_b   1.000
_cell.length_c   1.000
_cell.angle_alpha   90.00
_cell.angle_beta   90.00
_cell.angle_gamma   90.00
#
_symmetry.space_group_name_H-M   'P 1'
#
loop_
_entity.id
_entity.type
_entity.pdbx_description
1 polymer ?
#
loop_
_entity_poly.entity_id
_entity_poly.type
_entity_poly.pdbx_seq_one_letter_code
_entity_poly.pdbx_strand_id
1 'polypeptide(L)'
;MNSTLTVALLLVAVCGILAQKNIMKQAVGPCIDDACPMPAHTCYYGQCVPTSLKVKMQLPKKAEAIGPCLNGLCPTPKSYCYKSECYPEPKNLYD
;
A
#
# COMPACT_ATOMS: atom_id res chain seq x y z
N MET A 1 -30.46 16.73 1.35
CA MET A 1 -29.35 15.75 1.35
C MET A 1 -28.49 15.99 2.59
N ASN A 2 -28.80 15.25 3.65
CA ASN A 2 -27.93 14.70 4.71
C ASN A 2 -26.51 15.29 4.95
N SER A 3 -26.45 16.51 5.50
CA SER A 3 -25.23 17.17 6.01
C SER A 3 -24.42 16.32 7.01
N THR A 4 -25.08 15.51 7.83
CA THR A 4 -24.44 14.55 8.75
C THR A 4 -23.73 13.40 8.05
N LEU A 5 -24.23 12.96 6.89
CA LEU A 5 -23.63 11.86 6.13
C LEU A 5 -22.34 12.32 5.42
N THR A 6 -22.34 13.55 4.88
CA THR A 6 -21.16 14.16 4.25
C THR A 6 -20.04 14.41 5.25
N VAL A 7 -20.36 14.90 6.45
CA VAL A 7 -19.35 15.12 7.52
C VAL A 7 -18.75 13.78 8.00
N ALA A 8 -19.56 12.74 8.17
CA ALA A 8 -19.07 11.43 8.57
C ALA A 8 -18.14 10.79 7.51
N LEU A 9 -18.49 10.89 6.22
CA LEU A 9 -17.66 10.40 5.11
C LEU A 9 -16.30 11.11 5.05
N LEU A 10 -16.28 12.43 5.24
CA LEU A 10 -15.04 13.21 5.29
C LEU A 10 -14.15 12.81 6.47
N LEU A 11 -14.71 12.63 7.67
CA LEU A 11 -13.95 12.20 8.84
C LEU A 11 -13.31 10.81 8.67
N VAL A 12 -14.04 9.86 8.10
CA VAL A 12 -13.52 8.51 7.81
C VAL A 12 -12.40 8.56 6.77
N ALA A 13 -12.55 9.38 5.72
CA ALA A 13 -11.53 9.54 4.70
C ALA A 13 -10.23 10.15 5.27
N VAL A 14 -10.33 11.21 6.09
CA VAL A 14 -9.16 11.85 6.72
C VAL A 14 -8.44 10.90 7.69
N CYS A 15 -9.20 10.20 8.55
CA CYS A 15 -8.61 9.19 9.44
C CYS A 15 -7.91 8.06 8.68
N GLY A 16 -8.50 7.60 7.57
CA GLY A 16 -7.89 6.59 6.71
C GLY A 16 -6.54 7.03 6.12
N ILE A 17 -6.45 8.28 5.66
CA ILE A 17 -5.22 8.84 5.07
C ILE A 17 -4.11 8.97 6.12
N LEU A 18 -4.42 9.49 7.31
CA LEU A 18 -3.44 9.65 8.40
C LEU A 18 -2.86 8.30 8.87
N ALA A 19 -3.67 7.24 8.88
CA ALA A 19 -3.19 5.91 9.26
C ALA A 19 -2.16 5.35 8.27
N GLN A 20 -2.38 5.49 6.96
CA GLN A 20 -1.49 4.96 5.92
C GLN A 20 -0.09 5.62 5.99
N LYS A 21 -0.04 6.94 6.20
CA LYS A 21 1.22 7.69 6.30
C LYS A 21 2.07 7.22 7.49
N ASN A 22 1.44 6.96 8.64
CA ASN A 22 2.15 6.49 9.84
C ASN A 22 2.67 5.05 9.71
N ILE A 23 2.01 4.23 8.88
CA ILE A 23 2.49 2.89 8.54
C ILE A 23 3.77 2.99 7.69
N MET A 24 3.78 3.85 6.67
CA MET A 24 4.95 3.98 5.77
C MET A 24 6.19 4.56 6.45
N LYS A 25 6.03 5.37 7.50
CA LYS A 25 7.15 5.81 8.35
C LYS A 25 7.86 4.65 9.07
N GLN A 26 7.19 3.51 9.22
CA GLN A 26 7.75 2.32 9.84
C GLN A 26 8.23 1.30 8.80
N ALA A 27 8.23 1.66 7.51
CA ALA A 27 8.80 0.81 6.47
C ALA A 27 10.30 0.61 6.71
N VAL A 28 10.76 -0.65 6.59
CA VAL A 28 12.16 -1.04 6.83
C VAL A 28 12.89 -1.44 5.55
N GLY A 29 12.19 -1.44 4.42
CA GLY A 29 12.74 -1.80 3.11
C GLY A 29 11.65 -2.21 2.11
N PRO A 30 12.01 -2.47 0.85
CA PRO A 30 11.07 -2.90 -0.17
C PRO A 30 10.67 -4.36 0.01
N CYS A 31 9.50 -4.72 -0.52
CA CYS A 31 9.17 -6.12 -0.78
C CYS A 31 9.91 -6.61 -2.02
N ILE A 32 10.31 -7.88 -2.01
CA ILE A 32 10.88 -8.56 -3.16
C ILE A 32 9.98 -9.76 -3.43
N ASP A 33 9.43 -9.86 -4.64
CA ASP A 33 8.47 -10.90 -5.03
C ASP A 33 7.25 -10.98 -4.07
N ASP A 34 6.70 -9.82 -3.71
CA ASP A 34 5.55 -9.69 -2.78
C ASP A 34 5.82 -10.25 -1.37
N ALA A 35 7.10 -10.44 -1.01
CA ALA A 35 7.53 -10.98 0.26
C ALA A 35 8.53 -10.06 0.97
N CYS A 36 8.59 -10.22 2.30
CA CYS A 36 9.57 -9.57 3.14
C CYS A 36 10.62 -10.58 3.64
N PRO A 37 11.92 -10.26 3.59
CA PRO A 37 12.96 -11.17 4.03
C PRO A 37 12.95 -11.39 5.56
N MET A 38 12.36 -10.46 6.31
CA MET A 38 12.27 -10.52 7.77
C MET A 38 10.96 -11.17 8.23
N PRO A 39 10.98 -12.12 9.18
CA PRO A 39 9.81 -12.92 9.57
C PRO A 39 8.70 -12.14 10.29
N ALA A 40 9.01 -10.96 10.83
CA ALA A 40 8.06 -10.10 11.56
C ALA A 40 7.52 -8.93 10.73
N HIS A 41 7.66 -9.00 9.41
CA HIS A 41 7.22 -7.95 8.49
C HIS A 41 6.25 -8.51 7.46
N THR A 42 5.31 -7.68 7.03
CA THR A 42 4.38 -7.98 5.95
C THR A 42 4.59 -6.99 4.82
N CYS A 43 4.38 -7.46 3.59
CA CYS A 43 4.36 -6.58 2.44
C CYS A 43 3.12 -5.69 2.47
N TYR A 44 3.31 -4.41 2.23
CA TYR A 44 2.26 -3.41 2.21
C TYR A 44 2.59 -2.37 1.14
N TYR A 45 1.86 -2.41 0.01
CA TYR A 45 2.11 -1.59 -1.18
C TYR A 45 3.61 -1.52 -1.58
N GLY A 46 4.28 -2.68 -1.60
CA GLY A 46 5.70 -2.77 -1.99
C GLY A 46 6.70 -2.40 -0.89
N GLN A 47 6.24 -2.08 0.32
CA GLN A 47 7.09 -1.82 1.47
C GLN A 47 6.91 -2.88 2.55
N CYS A 48 8.00 -3.32 3.15
CA CYS A 48 8.00 -4.16 4.32
C CYS A 48 7.74 -3.33 5.57
N VAL A 49 6.63 -3.61 6.23
CA VAL A 49 6.20 -2.93 7.46
C VAL A 49 5.99 -3.95 8.58
N PRO A 50 6.15 -3.56 9.87
CA PRO A 50 5.96 -4.46 11.00
C PRO A 50 4.56 -5.09 11.01
N THR A 51 4.49 -6.41 11.18
CA THR A 51 3.21 -7.15 11.23
C THR A 51 2.32 -6.70 12.40
N SER A 52 2.90 -6.15 13.47
CA SER A 52 2.20 -5.58 14.62
C SER A 52 1.22 -4.46 14.26
N LEU A 53 1.42 -3.79 13.11
CA LEU A 53 0.55 -2.74 12.61
C LEU A 53 -0.78 -3.25 12.05
N LYS A 54 -0.94 -4.57 11.87
CA LYS A 54 -2.18 -5.22 11.38
C LYS A 54 -2.74 -4.53 10.13
N VAL A 55 -1.84 -4.17 9.21
CA VAL A 55 -2.18 -3.43 8.01
C VAL A 55 -3.09 -4.27 7.12
N LYS A 56 -4.08 -3.62 6.49
CA LYS A 56 -4.93 -4.24 5.47
C LYS A 56 -4.67 -3.51 4.16
N MET A 57 -4.15 -4.26 3.19
CA MET A 57 -3.97 -3.78 1.82
C MET A 57 -5.22 -4.11 1.00
N GLN A 58 -5.65 -3.19 0.14
CA GLN A 58 -6.62 -3.55 -0.88
C GLN A 58 -5.92 -4.34 -1.97
N LEU A 59 -6.51 -5.47 -2.36
CA LEU A 59 -5.99 -6.28 -3.46
C LEU A 59 -6.14 -5.50 -4.77
N PRO A 60 -5.06 -5.34 -5.55
CA PRO A 60 -5.16 -4.65 -6.83
C PRO A 60 -6.03 -5.42 -7.82
N LYS A 61 -6.70 -4.70 -8.72
CA LYS A 61 -7.45 -5.32 -9.80
C LYS A 61 -6.50 -5.61 -10.96
N LYS A 62 -6.57 -6.80 -11.54
CA LYS A 62 -5.72 -7.20 -12.68
C LYS A 62 -5.73 -6.18 -13.84
N ALA A 63 -6.85 -5.51 -14.10
CA ALA A 63 -6.96 -4.49 -15.14
C ALA A 63 -6.10 -3.23 -14.89
N GLU A 64 -5.61 -3.03 -13.67
CA GLU A 64 -4.75 -1.91 -13.26
C GLU A 64 -3.26 -2.27 -13.34
N ALA A 65 -2.92 -3.47 -13.79
CA ALA A 65 -1.53 -3.90 -13.97
C ALA A 65 -0.85 -3.03 -15.04
N ILE A 66 0.32 -2.50 -14.69
CA ILE A 66 1.13 -1.61 -15.55
C ILE A 66 2.14 -2.43 -16.37
N GLY A 67 2.53 -3.59 -15.87
CA GLY A 67 3.52 -4.46 -16.52
C GLY A 67 4.02 -5.55 -15.57
N PRO A 68 5.03 -6.33 -15.97
CA PRO A 68 5.62 -7.36 -15.12
C PRO A 68 6.58 -6.77 -14.07
N CYS A 69 6.78 -7.49 -12.97
CA CYS A 69 7.89 -7.21 -12.07
C CYS A 69 9.22 -7.64 -12.69
N LEU A 70 10.26 -6.85 -12.48
CA LEU A 70 11.63 -7.13 -12.89
C LEU A 70 12.45 -7.46 -11.64
N ASN A 71 12.90 -8.72 -11.51
CA ASN A 71 13.59 -9.22 -10.32
C ASN A 71 12.83 -8.92 -9.02
N GLY A 72 11.52 -9.16 -9.02
CA GLY A 72 10.66 -8.94 -7.86
C GLY A 72 10.36 -7.47 -7.51
N LEU A 73 10.77 -6.52 -8.35
CA LEU A 73 10.59 -5.07 -8.16
C LEU A 73 9.93 -4.41 -9.37
N CYS A 74 9.43 -3.19 -9.20
CA CYS A 74 8.86 -2.40 -10.29
C CYS A 74 9.81 -1.28 -10.73
N PRO A 75 9.94 -1.01 -12.04
CA PRO A 75 10.88 -0.03 -12.57
C PRO A 75 10.45 1.41 -12.32
N THR A 76 9.14 1.64 -12.14
CA THR A 76 8.57 2.97 -11.94
C THR A 76 8.54 3.35 -10.46
N PRO A 77 8.94 4.58 -10.09
CA PRO A 77 8.67 5.09 -8.77
C PRO A 77 7.14 5.18 -8.58
N LYS A 78 6.66 4.87 -7.37
CA LYS A 78 5.23 4.81 -7.01
C LYS A 78 4.46 3.61 -7.56
N SER A 79 5.13 2.48 -7.71
CA SER A 79 4.50 1.20 -8.07
C SER A 79 5.09 0.08 -7.24
N TYR A 80 4.28 -0.96 -7.02
CA TYR A 80 4.67 -2.11 -6.23
C TYR A 80 4.43 -3.41 -6.96
N CYS A 81 5.27 -4.40 -6.67
CA CYS A 81 5.12 -5.73 -7.21
C CYS A 81 4.11 -6.52 -6.39
N TYR A 82 3.11 -7.10 -7.06
CA TYR A 82 2.14 -8.02 -6.47
C TYR A 82 1.91 -9.16 -7.44
N LYS A 83 2.17 -10.41 -7.02
CA LYS A 83 2.03 -11.61 -7.87
C LYS A 83 2.66 -11.47 -9.27
N SER A 84 3.92 -11.01 -9.32
CA SER A 84 4.70 -10.83 -10.56
C SER A 84 4.19 -9.74 -11.52
N GLU A 85 3.21 -8.94 -11.11
CA GLU A 85 2.73 -7.77 -11.86
C GLU A 85 2.93 -6.49 -11.04
N CYS A 86 3.22 -5.39 -11.74
CA CYS A 86 3.38 -4.07 -11.18
C CYS A 86 2.06 -3.31 -11.16
N TYR A 87 1.73 -2.75 -10.01
CA TYR A 87 0.51 -1.97 -9.79
C TYR A 87 0.84 -0.58 -9.25
N PRO A 88 0.02 0.44 -9.57
CA PRO A 88 0.19 1.78 -9.03
C PRO A 88 -0.11 1.78 -7.53
N GLU A 89 0.71 2.49 -6.75
CA GLU A 89 0.42 2.76 -5.36
C GLU A 89 -0.83 3.66 -5.21
N PRO A 90 -1.57 3.55 -4.09
CA PRO A 90 -2.66 4.47 -3.81
C PRO A 90 -2.14 5.92 -3.67
N LYS A 91 -2.86 6.87 -4.26
CA LYS A 91 -2.46 8.29 -4.39
C LYS A 91 -2.11 8.99 -3.06
N ASN A 92 -2.59 8.50 -1.92
CA ASN A 92 -2.45 9.13 -0.60
C ASN A 92 -1.45 8.42 0.33
N LEU A 93 -0.62 7.53 -0.22
CA LEU A 93 0.27 6.69 0.58
C LEU A 93 1.43 7.47 1.23
N TYR A 94 1.88 8.54 0.56
CA TYR A 94 3.06 9.34 0.94
C TYR A 94 2.82 10.86 0.92
N ASP A 95 1.61 11.33 0.59
CA ASP A 95 1.27 12.77 0.62
C ASP A 95 1.29 13.34 2.04
#